data_AF-A0A9D6HSK8-F1
#
_entry.id   AF-A0A9D6HSK8-F1
#
_cell.length_a   1.000
_cell.length_b   1.000
_cell.length_c   1.000
_cell.angle_alpha   90.00
_cell.angle_beta   90.00
_cell.angle_gamma   90.00
#
_symmetry.space_group_name_H-M   'P 1'
#
loop_
_entity.id
_entity.type
_entity.pdbx_description
1 polymer ?
#
loop_
_entity_poly.entity_id
_entity_poly.type
_entity_poly.pdbx_seq_one_letter_code
_entity_poly.pdbx_strand_id
1 'polypeptide(L)'
;MRISRALIALAVGFLAGVGIGSVLGFSWWLAAILILTGVSAGMVELSGGGGRGLAVFILFFGLFLGFLRAGTYSADPGGMERTFWASTRSVLVVKVKNILPLEEAALFNAMVLGYEKDVSAKIKTDFNRTGTRHVVAISGMNISIVALMIMSFGLSVGLWRRQAFWLAVSGVICFVFLVGSPPSAARAGIMGIILLWAQNRGRLVAAWRPVLLAAFFMVALNPTLLNLDVGFQLSFLAVLGIIYFKNFWGRILFWIPVKMIRELVTLSMAAQTTTWPIILYNFGSLSVIGPVANVFVVPVLTPVMFLGLGFMLTSPVPFLSPLFLWPVWLILKITIKLVGFFSSLGWASADLGKSGWAVFMFYPALYLFWKYLENRGYNDPVN
;
A
#
# COMPACT_ATOMS: atom_id res chain seq x y z
N MET A 1 9.11 -21.21 25.05
CA MET A 1 8.05 -20.77 26.00
C MET A 1 7.62 -19.29 25.91
N ARG A 2 8.47 -18.32 25.50
CA ARG A 2 8.05 -16.90 25.36
C ARG A 2 7.08 -16.62 24.18
N ILE A 3 7.12 -17.43 23.12
CA ILE A 3 6.32 -17.25 21.90
C ILE A 3 4.83 -17.55 22.13
N SER A 4 4.50 -18.54 22.97
CA SER A 4 3.10 -18.88 23.27
C SER A 4 2.38 -17.80 24.08
N ARG A 5 3.06 -17.18 25.05
CA ARG A 5 2.49 -16.06 25.83
C ARG A 5 2.27 -14.80 24.99
N ALA A 6 3.12 -14.54 23.99
CA ALA A 6 2.95 -13.44 23.04
C ALA A 6 1.74 -13.65 22.11
N LEU A 7 1.53 -14.89 21.64
CA LEU A 7 0.39 -15.26 20.81
C LEU A 7 -0.94 -15.17 21.58
N ILE A 8 -0.96 -15.58 22.85
CA ILE A 8 -2.14 -15.46 23.72
C ILE A 8 -2.45 -13.98 24.00
N ALA A 9 -1.43 -13.16 24.28
CA ALA A 9 -1.61 -11.71 24.44
C ALA A 9 -2.09 -11.03 23.13
N LEU A 10 -1.65 -11.53 21.96
CA LEU A 10 -2.15 -11.12 20.64
C LEU A 10 -3.62 -11.44 20.44
N ALA A 11 -4.02 -12.67 20.76
CA ALA A 11 -5.41 -13.09 20.68
C ALA A 11 -6.29 -12.27 21.63
N VAL A 12 -5.84 -12.04 22.88
CA VAL A 12 -6.59 -11.27 23.88
C VAL A 12 -6.66 -9.78 23.51
N GLY A 13 -5.57 -9.16 23.07
CA GLY A 13 -5.57 -7.76 22.63
C GLY A 13 -6.41 -7.51 21.38
N PHE A 14 -6.41 -8.48 20.46
CA PHE A 14 -7.28 -8.49 19.28
C PHE A 14 -8.76 -8.60 19.68
N LEU A 15 -9.12 -9.57 20.52
CA LEU A 15 -10.50 -9.78 20.98
C LEU A 15 -11.00 -8.59 21.81
N ALA A 16 -10.15 -8.01 22.66
CA ALA A 16 -10.46 -6.80 23.42
C ALA A 16 -10.66 -5.59 22.51
N GLY A 17 -9.78 -5.37 21.51
CA GLY A 17 -9.93 -4.28 20.55
C GLY A 17 -11.18 -4.40 19.67
N VAL A 18 -11.50 -5.63 19.24
CA VAL A 18 -12.72 -5.95 18.49
C VAL A 18 -13.97 -5.77 19.35
N GLY A 19 -13.96 -6.19 20.62
CA GLY A 19 -15.07 -6.02 21.56
C GLY A 19 -15.30 -4.57 21.97
N ILE A 20 -14.24 -3.84 22.30
CA ILE A 20 -14.30 -2.43 22.72
C ILE A 20 -14.73 -1.53 21.55
N GLY A 21 -14.23 -1.79 20.34
CA GLY A 21 -14.59 -1.03 19.14
C GLY A 21 -16.03 -1.28 18.65
N SER A 22 -16.59 -2.45 18.91
CA SER A 22 -17.96 -2.80 18.52
C SER A 22 -19.03 -2.30 19.51
N VAL A 23 -18.66 -2.10 20.78
CA VAL A 23 -19.61 -1.70 21.84
C VAL A 23 -19.69 -0.19 22.06
N LEU A 24 -18.60 0.57 21.86
CA LEU A 24 -18.49 1.91 22.45
C LEU A 24 -18.57 3.11 21.49
N GLY A 25 -18.70 2.93 20.17
CA GLY A 25 -18.97 4.04 19.24
C GLY A 25 -18.10 5.29 19.47
N PHE A 26 -16.78 5.10 19.62
CA PHE A 26 -15.89 6.09 20.23
C PHE A 26 -15.82 7.45 19.49
N SER A 27 -15.75 8.52 20.29
CA SER A 27 -15.42 9.89 19.88
C SER A 27 -13.90 10.12 19.74
N TRP A 28 -13.51 11.08 18.91
CA TRP A 28 -12.12 11.35 18.50
C TRP A 28 -11.15 11.72 19.65
N TRP A 29 -11.64 12.28 20.75
CA TRP A 29 -10.83 12.68 21.91
C TRP A 29 -10.43 11.48 22.78
N LEU A 30 -11.28 10.46 22.89
CA LEU A 30 -10.93 9.18 23.51
C LEU A 30 -9.86 8.44 22.70
N ALA A 31 -9.92 8.53 21.37
CA ALA A 31 -8.86 8.04 20.50
C ALA A 31 -7.54 8.81 20.69
N ALA A 32 -7.59 10.14 20.83
CA ALA A 32 -6.40 10.95 21.11
C ALA A 32 -5.77 10.61 22.48
N ILE A 33 -6.58 10.39 23.51
CA ILE A 33 -6.12 9.94 24.84
C ILE A 33 -5.47 8.56 24.73
N LEU A 34 -6.09 7.61 24.02
CA LEU A 34 -5.53 6.27 23.84
C LEU A 34 -4.22 6.28 23.03
N ILE A 35 -4.12 7.13 22.00
CA ILE A 35 -2.90 7.35 21.22
C ILE A 35 -1.79 7.96 22.09
N LEU A 36 -2.11 9.02 22.86
CA LEU A 36 -1.15 9.67 23.78
C LEU A 36 -0.66 8.69 24.84
N THR A 37 -1.55 7.90 25.44
CA THR A 37 -1.21 6.87 26.44
C THR A 37 -0.33 5.77 25.82
N GLY A 38 -0.54 5.47 24.54
CA GLY A 38 0.31 4.57 23.75
C GLY A 38 1.71 5.07 23.49
N VAL A 39 1.83 6.34 23.12
CA VAL A 39 3.11 7.02 22.92
C VAL A 39 3.88 7.05 24.24
N SER A 40 3.22 7.38 25.35
CA SER A 40 3.83 7.33 26.70
C SER A 40 4.30 5.94 27.09
N ALA A 41 3.50 4.89 26.85
CA ALA A 41 3.88 3.50 27.14
C ALA A 41 5.01 2.99 26.22
N GLY A 42 5.05 3.44 24.95
CA GLY A 42 6.12 3.16 24.01
C GLY A 42 7.45 3.83 24.40
N MET A 43 7.39 5.01 25.04
CA MET A 43 8.53 5.70 25.64
C MET A 43 9.09 4.98 26.87
N VAL A 44 8.24 4.32 27.67
CA VAL A 44 8.68 3.51 28.82
C VAL A 44 9.41 2.22 28.40
N GLU A 45 9.04 1.60 27.27
CA GLU A 45 9.83 0.49 26.71
C GLU A 45 11.17 0.98 26.13
N LEU A 46 11.24 2.25 25.72
CA LEU A 46 12.44 2.88 25.15
C LEU A 46 13.56 3.03 26.18
N SER A 47 13.20 3.14 27.47
CA SER A 47 14.14 3.22 28.60
C SER A 47 14.59 1.85 29.15
N GLY A 48 14.40 0.75 28.43
CA GLY A 48 15.02 -0.56 28.75
C GLY A 48 14.17 -1.57 29.55
N GLY A 49 12.87 -1.33 29.74
CA GLY A 49 11.97 -2.32 30.37
C GLY A 49 11.67 -3.52 29.44
N GLY A 50 11.80 -4.76 29.91
CA GLY A 50 11.49 -5.96 29.12
C GLY A 50 9.99 -6.25 28.95
N GLY A 51 9.62 -7.11 27.98
CA GLY A 51 8.33 -7.82 27.80
C GLY A 51 7.06 -6.98 27.57
N ARG A 52 6.96 -5.80 28.16
CA ARG A 52 5.77 -4.94 28.21
C ARG A 52 5.50 -4.21 26.90
N GLY A 53 6.53 -3.82 26.15
CA GLY A 53 6.38 -3.15 24.85
C GLY A 53 6.01 -4.08 23.71
N LEU A 54 6.22 -5.38 23.87
CA LEU A 54 5.58 -6.38 23.02
C LEU A 54 4.06 -6.36 23.25
N ALA A 55 3.60 -6.38 24.51
CA ALA A 55 2.17 -6.34 24.85
C ALA A 55 1.51 -5.01 24.40
N VAL A 56 2.23 -3.89 24.50
CA VAL A 56 1.76 -2.57 24.03
C VAL A 56 1.65 -2.54 22.50
N PHE A 57 2.68 -2.96 21.74
CA PHE A 57 2.58 -3.06 20.27
C PHE A 57 1.39 -3.92 19.83
N ILE A 58 1.19 -5.04 20.52
CA ILE A 58 0.09 -5.97 20.27
C ILE A 58 -1.29 -5.31 20.51
N LEU A 59 -1.44 -4.54 21.59
CA LEU A 59 -2.66 -3.78 21.87
C LEU A 59 -2.92 -2.68 20.82
N PHE A 60 -1.89 -1.94 20.39
CA PHE A 60 -2.00 -0.91 19.36
C PHE A 60 -2.32 -1.49 17.98
N PHE A 61 -1.70 -2.61 17.62
CA PHE A 61 -2.01 -3.33 16.40
C PHE A 61 -3.45 -3.87 16.42
N GLY A 62 -3.90 -4.41 17.57
CA GLY A 62 -5.29 -4.82 17.77
C GLY A 62 -6.30 -3.67 17.65
N LEU A 63 -5.98 -2.48 18.19
CA LEU A 63 -6.81 -1.28 18.06
C LEU A 63 -6.85 -0.76 16.62
N PHE A 64 -5.72 -0.73 15.92
CA PHE A 64 -5.65 -0.37 14.50
C PHE A 64 -6.49 -1.32 13.64
N LEU A 65 -6.38 -2.63 13.87
CA LEU A 65 -7.19 -3.64 13.20
C LEU A 65 -8.69 -3.51 13.52
N GLY A 66 -9.05 -3.23 14.78
CA GLY A 66 -10.43 -2.98 15.20
C GLY A 66 -11.03 -1.74 14.53
N PHE A 67 -10.23 -0.68 14.38
CA PHE A 67 -10.67 0.54 13.70
C PHE A 67 -10.78 0.35 12.18
N LEU A 68 -9.86 -0.38 11.54
CA LEU A 68 -10.00 -0.75 10.12
C LEU A 68 -11.30 -1.53 9.88
N ARG A 69 -11.71 -2.37 10.84
CA ARG A 69 -13.01 -3.06 10.80
C ARG A 69 -14.18 -2.09 10.99
N ALA A 70 -14.09 -1.16 11.95
CA ALA A 70 -15.14 -0.16 12.17
C ALA A 70 -15.33 0.75 10.94
N GLY A 71 -14.23 1.22 10.33
CA GLY A 71 -14.25 2.05 9.13
C GLY A 71 -14.68 1.32 7.85
N THR A 72 -14.59 -0.02 7.81
CA THR A 72 -15.14 -0.84 6.72
C THR A 72 -16.60 -1.24 6.93
N TYR A 73 -17.08 -1.33 8.19
CA TYR A 73 -18.50 -1.55 8.51
C TYR A 73 -19.33 -0.26 8.45
N SER A 74 -18.74 0.90 8.73
CA SER A 74 -19.38 2.21 8.55
C SER A 74 -19.30 2.68 7.09
N ALA A 75 -19.59 1.79 6.14
CA ALA A 75 -19.99 2.16 4.79
C ALA A 75 -21.46 2.62 4.77
N ASP A 76 -21.88 3.37 5.80
CA ASP A 76 -22.94 4.33 5.65
C ASP A 76 -22.30 5.57 5.01
N PRO A 77 -22.67 5.93 3.76
CA PRO A 77 -22.06 7.04 3.03
C PRO A 77 -22.05 8.37 3.82
N GLY A 78 -22.94 8.55 4.81
CA GLY A 78 -23.04 9.79 5.59
C GLY A 78 -22.21 9.85 6.89
N GLY A 79 -21.74 8.72 7.43
CA GLY A 79 -21.11 8.68 8.76
C GLY A 79 -19.64 9.10 8.77
N MET A 80 -18.87 8.64 7.77
CA MET A 80 -17.45 8.98 7.64
C MET A 80 -17.22 10.36 7.00
N GLU A 81 -18.20 10.88 6.26
CA GLU A 81 -18.17 12.24 5.68
C GLU A 81 -18.12 13.36 6.74
N ARG A 82 -18.48 13.06 8.00
CA ARG A 82 -18.38 14.00 9.14
C ARG A 82 -17.13 13.81 10.01
N THR A 83 -16.14 13.06 9.55
CA THR A 83 -14.89 12.87 10.32
C THR A 83 -13.89 14.00 10.03
N PHE A 84 -13.07 14.36 11.03
CA PHE A 84 -11.97 15.32 10.89
C PHE A 84 -11.09 15.04 9.66
N TRP A 85 -10.82 13.76 9.39
CA TRP A 85 -10.03 13.32 8.23
C TRP A 85 -10.71 13.61 6.90
N ALA A 86 -12.01 13.31 6.78
CA ALA A 86 -12.76 13.60 5.56
C ALA A 86 -12.83 15.10 5.28
N SER A 87 -13.04 15.93 6.31
CA SER A 87 -13.01 17.39 6.16
C SER A 87 -11.62 17.91 5.81
N THR A 88 -10.56 17.39 6.42
CA THR A 88 -9.19 17.80 6.10
C THR A 88 -8.85 17.44 4.66
N ARG A 89 -9.19 16.22 4.25
CA ARG A 89 -9.01 15.73 2.88
C ARG A 89 -9.78 16.57 1.86
N SER A 90 -11.04 16.92 2.13
CA SER A 90 -11.85 17.72 1.20
C SER A 90 -11.25 19.12 1.01
N VAL A 91 -10.76 19.75 2.08
CA VAL A 91 -10.05 21.04 2.00
C VAL A 91 -8.79 20.92 1.14
N LEU A 92 -7.99 19.86 1.33
CA LEU A 92 -6.79 19.62 0.51
C LEU A 92 -7.15 19.40 -0.96
N VAL A 93 -8.18 18.59 -1.25
CA VAL A 93 -8.66 18.33 -2.62
C VAL A 93 -9.08 19.62 -3.32
N VAL A 94 -9.84 20.50 -2.63
CA VAL A 94 -10.28 21.79 -3.19
C VAL A 94 -9.08 22.71 -3.45
N LYS A 95 -8.10 22.77 -2.52
CA LYS A 95 -6.88 23.56 -2.72
C LYS A 95 -6.09 23.11 -3.95
N VAL A 96 -5.95 21.80 -4.16
CA VAL A 96 -5.28 21.25 -5.35
C VAL A 96 -6.03 21.66 -6.61
N LYS A 97 -7.37 21.55 -6.64
CA LYS A 97 -8.21 21.93 -7.78
C LYS A 97 -8.09 23.41 -8.16
N ASN A 98 -7.83 24.28 -7.18
CA ASN A 98 -7.68 25.71 -7.42
C ASN A 98 -6.29 26.08 -7.96
N ILE A 99 -5.29 25.21 -7.81
CA ILE A 99 -3.89 25.48 -8.21
C ILE A 99 -3.51 24.73 -9.48
N LEU A 100 -3.99 23.49 -9.64
CA LEU A 100 -3.68 22.62 -10.77
C LEU A 100 -4.83 22.59 -11.79
N PRO A 101 -4.54 22.39 -13.09
CA PRO A 101 -5.58 22.11 -14.08
C PRO A 101 -6.30 20.78 -13.77
N LEU A 102 -7.49 20.62 -14.34
CA LEU A 102 -8.48 19.64 -13.88
C LEU A 102 -8.01 18.19 -13.93
N GLU A 103 -7.32 17.76 -15.00
CA GLU A 103 -6.85 16.38 -15.15
C GLU A 103 -5.69 16.05 -14.21
N GLU A 104 -4.70 16.94 -14.10
CA GLU A 104 -3.56 16.80 -13.20
C GLU A 104 -4.00 16.88 -11.73
N ALA A 105 -4.94 17.77 -11.40
CA ALA A 105 -5.55 17.86 -10.07
C ALA A 105 -6.24 16.55 -9.70
N ALA A 106 -7.07 16.00 -10.60
CA ALA A 106 -7.77 14.74 -10.37
C ALA A 106 -6.78 13.58 -10.17
N LEU A 107 -5.73 13.51 -10.98
CA LEU A 107 -4.71 12.46 -10.88
C LEU A 107 -3.87 12.59 -9.60
N PHE A 108 -3.46 13.80 -9.21
CA PHE A 108 -2.78 14.05 -7.93
C PHE A 108 -3.65 13.64 -6.74
N ASN A 109 -4.91 14.09 -6.74
CA ASN A 109 -5.86 13.80 -5.68
C ASN A 109 -6.09 12.29 -5.56
N ALA A 110 -6.11 11.54 -6.66
CA ALA A 110 -6.19 10.09 -6.66
C ALA A 110 -4.92 9.44 -6.09
N MET A 111 -3.74 9.81 -6.60
CA MET A 111 -2.46 9.17 -6.22
C MET A 111 -2.05 9.45 -4.76
N VAL A 112 -2.29 10.69 -4.29
CA VAL A 112 -1.77 11.19 -3.00
C VAL A 112 -2.84 11.21 -1.93
N LEU A 113 -4.06 11.67 -2.26
CA LEU A 113 -5.18 11.78 -1.32
C LEU A 113 -6.20 10.64 -1.47
N GLY A 114 -6.03 9.71 -2.40
CA GLY A 114 -6.94 8.60 -2.68
C GLY A 114 -8.28 9.00 -3.27
N TYR A 115 -8.45 10.27 -3.67
CA TYR A 115 -9.73 10.82 -4.10
C TYR A 115 -9.89 10.62 -5.61
N GLU A 116 -10.48 9.48 -5.98
CA GLU A 116 -10.59 9.05 -7.39
C GLU A 116 -11.88 9.51 -8.10
N LYS A 117 -12.78 10.21 -7.39
CA LYS A 117 -14.11 10.59 -7.91
C LYS A 117 -14.00 11.50 -9.14
N ASP A 118 -13.03 12.40 -9.18
CA ASP A 118 -12.86 13.36 -10.29
C ASP A 118 -12.06 12.80 -11.47
N VAL A 119 -11.46 11.61 -11.35
CA VAL A 119 -10.63 11.05 -12.42
C VAL A 119 -11.55 10.62 -13.57
N SER A 120 -11.35 11.25 -14.73
CA SER A 120 -12.17 11.03 -15.92
C SER A 120 -12.15 9.56 -16.37
N ALA A 121 -13.25 9.12 -16.99
CA ALA A 121 -13.35 7.76 -17.53
C ALA A 121 -12.25 7.47 -18.55
N LYS A 122 -11.88 8.45 -19.39
CA LYS A 122 -10.78 8.34 -20.34
C LYS A 122 -9.44 8.04 -19.65
N ILE A 123 -9.08 8.81 -18.62
CA ILE A 123 -7.84 8.58 -17.86
C ILE A 123 -7.89 7.19 -17.20
N LYS A 124 -9.01 6.80 -16.59
CA LYS A 124 -9.16 5.45 -16.02
C LYS A 124 -8.92 4.36 -17.06
N THR A 125 -9.49 4.50 -18.26
CA THR A 125 -9.30 3.56 -19.36
C THR A 125 -7.86 3.54 -19.85
N ASP A 126 -7.20 4.69 -19.99
CA ASP A 126 -5.81 4.78 -20.43
C ASP A 126 -4.85 4.08 -19.45
N PHE A 127 -5.05 4.29 -18.14
CA PHE A 127 -4.29 3.60 -17.09
C PHE A 127 -4.63 2.11 -16.98
N ASN A 128 -5.87 1.70 -17.30
CA ASN A 128 -6.25 0.28 -17.36
C ASN A 128 -5.56 -0.43 -18.55
N ARG A 129 -5.63 0.16 -19.76
CA ARG A 129 -5.02 -0.41 -20.98
C ARG A 129 -3.51 -0.55 -20.86
N THR A 130 -2.86 0.39 -20.18
CA THR A 130 -1.42 0.37 -19.92
C THR A 130 -1.04 -0.44 -18.66
N GLY A 131 -1.99 -1.04 -17.94
CA GLY A 131 -1.69 -1.87 -16.76
C GLY A 131 -1.18 -1.09 -15.55
N THR A 132 -1.21 0.24 -15.61
CA THR A 132 -0.69 1.16 -14.59
C THR A 132 -1.77 1.67 -13.62
N ARG A 133 -3.00 1.12 -13.68
CA ARG A 133 -4.13 1.51 -12.81
C ARG A 133 -3.83 1.48 -11.31
N HIS A 134 -2.94 0.58 -10.90
CA HIS A 134 -2.48 0.43 -9.51
C HIS A 134 -1.71 1.64 -8.98
N VAL A 135 -1.27 2.55 -9.86
CA VAL A 135 -0.60 3.82 -9.53
C VAL A 135 -1.64 4.89 -9.20
N VAL A 136 -2.77 4.91 -9.93
CA VAL A 136 -3.87 5.87 -9.71
C VAL A 136 -4.58 5.62 -8.38
N ALA A 137 -4.67 4.35 -7.98
CA ALA A 137 -5.20 3.98 -6.67
C ALA A 137 -4.10 3.97 -5.61
N ILE A 138 -4.47 4.27 -4.36
CA ILE A 138 -3.53 4.18 -3.25
C ILE A 138 -3.10 2.73 -3.09
N SER A 139 -1.82 2.46 -3.30
CA SER A 139 -1.21 1.14 -3.22
C SER A 139 -0.21 1.05 -2.08
N GLY A 140 0.34 -0.15 -1.86
CA GLY A 140 1.38 -0.34 -0.85
C GLY A 140 2.69 0.39 -1.14
N MET A 141 2.92 0.79 -2.39
CA MET A 141 4.04 1.64 -2.74
C MET A 141 3.91 3.01 -2.09
N ASN A 142 2.73 3.63 -2.14
CA ASN A 142 2.48 4.94 -1.52
C ASN A 142 2.73 4.87 -0.01
N ILE A 143 2.22 3.83 0.66
CA ILE A 143 2.43 3.63 2.10
C ILE A 143 3.91 3.41 2.43
N SER A 144 4.62 2.63 1.62
CA SER A 144 6.07 2.37 1.83
C SER A 144 6.89 3.65 1.62
N ILE A 145 6.55 4.45 0.62
CA ILE A 145 7.19 5.75 0.36
C ILE A 145 6.96 6.70 1.54
N VAL A 146 5.72 6.82 2.02
CA VAL A 146 5.38 7.64 3.19
C VAL A 146 6.17 7.18 4.43
N ALA A 147 6.19 5.88 4.70
CA ALA A 147 6.94 5.32 5.82
C ALA A 147 8.44 5.65 5.73
N LEU A 148 9.03 5.47 4.54
CA LEU A 148 10.44 5.75 4.29
C LEU A 148 10.75 7.24 4.46
N MET A 149 9.93 8.13 3.90
CA MET A 149 10.11 9.58 4.00
C MET A 149 10.06 10.07 5.44
N ILE A 150 9.06 9.63 6.21
CA ILE A 150 8.91 10.04 7.61
C ILE A 150 10.05 9.48 8.47
N MET A 151 10.45 8.22 8.24
CA MET A 151 11.58 7.62 8.95
C MET A 151 12.88 8.35 8.64
N SER A 152 13.13 8.67 7.36
CA SER A 152 14.35 9.37 6.91
C SER A 152 14.41 10.79 7.44
N PHE A 153 13.27 11.50 7.41
CA PHE A 153 13.14 12.82 8.00
C PHE A 153 13.44 12.79 9.51
N GLY A 154 12.83 11.86 10.25
CA GLY A 154 13.07 11.70 11.68
C GLY A 154 14.55 11.47 12.00
N LEU A 155 15.23 10.61 11.24
CA LEU A 155 16.66 10.38 11.39
C LEU A 155 17.50 11.62 11.06
N SER A 156 17.14 12.37 10.01
CA SER A 156 17.87 13.58 9.61
C SER A 156 17.81 14.71 10.63
N VAL A 157 16.72 14.82 11.38
CA VAL A 157 16.57 15.82 12.46
C VAL A 157 17.18 15.34 13.79
N GLY A 158 17.89 14.22 13.79
CA GLY A 158 18.62 13.70 14.95
C GLY A 158 17.81 12.80 15.88
N LEU A 159 16.60 12.36 15.50
CA LEU A 159 15.86 11.38 16.31
C LEU A 159 16.59 10.05 16.32
N TRP A 160 16.56 9.37 17.47
CA TRP A 160 17.11 8.03 17.56
C TRP A 160 16.28 7.05 16.72
N ARG A 161 16.91 5.99 16.19
CA ARG A 161 16.26 5.05 15.24
C ARG A 161 14.89 4.56 15.70
N ARG A 162 14.72 4.36 16.99
CA ARG A 162 13.47 3.88 17.58
C ARG A 162 12.41 4.98 17.76
N GLN A 163 12.80 6.24 17.94
CA GLN A 163 11.89 7.40 17.89
C GLN A 163 11.42 7.64 16.44
N ALA A 164 12.35 7.61 15.48
CA ALA A 164 12.03 7.73 14.06
C ALA A 164 11.09 6.61 13.57
N PHE A 165 11.26 5.39 14.08
CA PHE A 165 10.34 4.28 13.84
C PHE A 165 8.90 4.59 14.30
N TRP A 166 8.72 5.06 15.54
CA TRP A 166 7.39 5.38 16.06
C TRP A 166 6.76 6.58 15.35
N LEU A 167 7.57 7.55 14.94
CA LEU A 167 7.13 8.66 14.09
C LEU A 167 6.61 8.15 12.74
N ALA A 168 7.35 7.24 12.09
CA ALA A 168 6.94 6.64 10.82
C ALA A 168 5.65 5.81 10.95
N VAL A 169 5.52 4.99 12.00
CA VAL A 169 4.30 4.22 12.26
C VAL A 169 3.11 5.15 12.46
N SER A 170 3.26 6.17 13.31
CA SER A 170 2.18 7.14 13.58
C SER A 170 1.80 7.92 12.32
N GLY A 171 2.79 8.36 11.54
CA GLY A 171 2.58 9.07 10.29
C GLY A 171 1.89 8.24 9.21
N VAL A 172 2.26 6.95 9.08
CA VAL A 172 1.56 6.01 8.19
C VAL A 172 0.10 5.82 8.60
N ILE A 173 -0.18 5.67 9.89
CA ILE A 173 -1.54 5.54 10.40
C ILE A 173 -2.36 6.80 10.07
N CYS A 174 -1.82 7.99 10.35
CA CYS A 174 -2.45 9.26 10.00
C CYS A 174 -2.70 9.37 8.49
N PHE A 175 -1.74 8.97 7.66
CA PHE A 175 -1.87 9.00 6.21
C PHE A 175 -2.98 8.05 5.72
N VAL A 176 -3.03 6.81 6.23
CA VAL A 176 -4.10 5.85 5.88
C VAL A 176 -5.48 6.42 6.21
N PHE A 177 -5.63 7.09 7.36
CA PHE A 177 -6.89 7.74 7.72
C PHE A 177 -7.22 8.97 6.87
N LEU A 178 -6.23 9.82 6.58
CA LEU A 178 -6.42 11.00 5.74
C LEU A 178 -6.95 10.63 4.35
N VAL A 179 -6.46 9.53 3.79
CA VAL A 179 -6.87 9.03 2.47
C VAL A 179 -8.24 8.33 2.52
N GLY A 180 -8.83 8.14 3.71
CA GLY A 180 -10.13 7.50 3.92
C GLY A 180 -10.06 5.98 3.97
N SER A 181 -8.90 5.42 4.34
CA SER A 181 -8.69 3.99 4.61
C SER A 181 -9.21 3.04 3.50
N PRO A 182 -8.86 3.25 2.22
CA PRO A 182 -9.23 2.28 1.19
C PRO A 182 -8.62 0.91 1.54
N PRO A 183 -9.30 -0.22 1.20
CA PRO A 183 -8.85 -1.55 1.59
C PRO A 183 -7.38 -1.83 1.24
N SER A 184 -6.90 -1.33 0.09
CA SER A 184 -5.51 -1.43 -0.35
C SER A 184 -4.51 -0.72 0.57
N ALA A 185 -4.82 0.51 1.01
CA ALA A 185 -4.01 1.27 1.96
C ALA A 185 -3.97 0.59 3.33
N ALA A 186 -5.10 0.03 3.76
CA ALA A 186 -5.20 -0.70 5.01
C ALA A 186 -4.27 -1.93 5.03
N ARG A 187 -4.27 -2.76 3.97
CA ARG A 187 -3.36 -3.93 3.92
C ARG A 187 -1.91 -3.50 3.92
N ALA A 188 -1.58 -2.48 3.13
CA ALA A 188 -0.23 -1.96 3.06
C ALA A 188 0.25 -1.36 4.39
N GLY A 189 -0.63 -0.67 5.13
CA GLY A 189 -0.36 -0.20 6.49
C GLY A 189 -0.05 -1.37 7.43
N ILE A 190 -0.89 -2.41 7.43
CA ILE A 190 -0.67 -3.63 8.23
C ILE A 190 0.68 -4.28 7.89
N MET A 191 0.94 -4.55 6.61
CA MET A 191 2.19 -5.17 6.15
C MET A 191 3.41 -4.30 6.49
N GLY A 192 3.32 -2.99 6.26
CA GLY A 192 4.37 -2.03 6.55
C GLY A 192 4.71 -1.98 8.04
N ILE A 193 3.70 -1.93 8.90
CA ILE A 193 3.89 -1.93 10.36
C ILE A 193 4.55 -3.23 10.84
N ILE A 194 4.11 -4.39 10.34
CA ILE A 194 4.73 -5.69 10.66
C ILE A 194 6.20 -5.72 10.21
N LEU A 195 6.49 -5.24 9.00
CA LEU A 195 7.84 -5.23 8.44
C LEU A 195 8.77 -4.27 9.23
N LEU A 196 8.32 -3.04 9.49
CA LEU A 196 9.08 -2.08 10.26
C LEU A 196 9.35 -2.63 11.68
N TRP A 197 8.36 -3.29 12.29
CA TRP A 197 8.51 -3.90 13.62
C TRP A 197 9.55 -5.03 13.63
N ALA A 198 9.52 -5.88 12.60
CA ALA A 198 10.52 -6.92 12.40
C ALA A 198 11.95 -6.34 12.28
N GLN A 199 12.11 -5.28 11.49
CA GLN A 199 13.40 -4.58 11.33
C GLN A 199 13.88 -3.95 12.63
N ASN A 200 12.99 -3.34 13.42
CA ASN A 200 13.32 -2.75 14.71
C ASN A 200 13.82 -3.80 15.73
N ARG A 201 13.39 -5.07 15.61
CA ARG A 201 13.88 -6.18 16.43
C ARG A 201 15.16 -6.82 15.89
N GLY A 202 15.78 -6.25 14.86
CA GLY A 202 17.01 -6.77 14.25
C GLY A 202 16.84 -8.11 13.54
N ARG A 203 15.61 -8.53 13.25
CA ARG A 203 15.35 -9.81 12.57
C ARG A 203 15.22 -9.56 11.08
N LEU A 204 16.09 -10.19 10.29
CA LEU A 204 15.85 -10.40 8.86
C LEU A 204 14.69 -11.38 8.73
N VAL A 205 13.48 -10.86 8.57
CA VAL A 205 12.30 -11.69 8.37
C VAL A 205 12.17 -11.94 6.88
N ALA A 206 12.11 -13.21 6.48
CA ALA A 206 11.81 -13.58 5.11
C ALA A 206 10.51 -12.90 4.65
N ALA A 207 10.53 -12.25 3.48
CA ALA A 207 9.47 -11.36 3.02
C ALA A 207 8.07 -12.02 2.94
N TRP A 208 7.99 -13.34 2.83
CA TRP A 208 6.73 -14.09 2.82
C TRP A 208 6.03 -14.14 4.19
N ARG A 209 6.76 -14.08 5.31
CA ARG A 209 6.17 -14.22 6.65
C ARG A 209 5.26 -13.04 7.03
N PRO A 210 5.66 -11.76 6.85
CA PRO A 210 4.77 -10.62 7.09
C PRO A 210 3.53 -10.65 6.21
N VAL A 211 3.67 -11.13 4.96
CA VAL A 211 2.56 -11.26 4.01
C VAL A 211 1.56 -12.29 4.51
N LEU A 212 1.98 -13.51 4.86
CA LEU A 212 1.05 -14.51 5.39
C LEU A 212 0.41 -14.08 6.71
N LEU A 213 1.18 -13.43 7.60
CA LEU A 213 0.65 -12.94 8.86
C LEU A 213 -0.41 -11.85 8.65
N ALA A 214 -0.16 -10.92 7.73
CA ALA A 214 -1.15 -9.91 7.35
C ALA A 214 -2.40 -10.56 6.73
N ALA A 215 -2.22 -11.53 5.82
CA ALA A 215 -3.34 -12.26 5.21
C ALA A 215 -4.22 -12.93 6.28
N PHE A 216 -3.58 -13.64 7.22
CA PHE A 216 -4.26 -14.33 8.31
C PHE A 216 -5.11 -13.37 9.15
N PHE A 217 -4.54 -12.27 9.64
CA PHE A 217 -5.30 -11.32 10.47
C PHE A 217 -6.43 -10.65 9.70
N MET A 218 -6.21 -10.29 8.43
CA MET A 218 -7.24 -9.64 7.62
C MET A 218 -8.41 -10.59 7.33
N VAL A 219 -8.13 -11.84 6.96
CA VAL A 219 -9.16 -12.85 6.71
C VAL A 219 -9.87 -13.25 8.01
N ALA A 220 -9.16 -13.35 9.13
CA ALA A 220 -9.77 -13.63 10.43
C ALA A 220 -10.73 -12.50 10.88
N LEU A 221 -10.43 -11.24 10.52
CA LEU A 221 -11.32 -10.10 10.80
C LEU A 221 -12.53 -10.07 9.88
N ASN A 222 -12.33 -10.35 8.60
CA ASN A 222 -13.39 -10.35 7.61
C ASN A 222 -13.17 -11.48 6.57
N PRO A 223 -13.84 -12.63 6.74
CA PRO A 223 -13.67 -13.77 5.85
C PRO A 223 -14.19 -13.51 4.43
N THR A 224 -15.08 -12.53 4.23
CA THR A 224 -15.63 -12.22 2.91
C THR A 224 -14.60 -11.57 1.97
N LEU A 225 -13.47 -11.10 2.50
CA LEU A 225 -12.37 -10.52 1.71
C LEU A 225 -11.85 -11.48 0.63
N LEU A 226 -11.83 -12.78 0.89
CA LEU A 226 -11.31 -13.76 -0.06
C LEU A 226 -12.19 -13.90 -1.31
N ASN A 227 -13.50 -13.67 -1.19
CA ASN A 227 -14.44 -13.86 -2.29
C ASN A 227 -14.87 -12.55 -2.96
N LEU A 228 -14.95 -11.46 -2.19
CA LEU A 228 -15.57 -10.21 -2.64
C LEU A 228 -14.55 -9.11 -2.97
N ASP A 229 -13.31 -9.19 -2.47
CA ASP A 229 -12.29 -8.17 -2.71
C ASP A 229 -11.22 -8.68 -3.68
N VAL A 230 -11.44 -8.44 -4.98
CA VAL A 230 -10.46 -8.72 -6.04
C VAL A 230 -9.13 -7.98 -5.80
N GLY A 231 -9.19 -6.77 -5.23
CA GLY A 231 -7.99 -6.00 -4.90
C GLY A 231 -7.16 -6.65 -3.79
N PHE A 232 -7.81 -7.36 -2.84
CA PHE A 232 -7.12 -8.18 -1.85
C PHE A 232 -6.34 -9.29 -2.54
N GLN A 233 -7.04 -10.09 -3.36
CA GLN A 233 -6.42 -11.20 -4.09
C GLN A 233 -5.20 -10.74 -4.91
N LEU A 234 -5.39 -9.70 -5.73
CA LEU A 234 -4.33 -9.16 -6.59
C LEU A 234 -3.13 -8.63 -5.80
N SER A 235 -3.36 -7.96 -4.66
CA SER A 235 -2.28 -7.40 -3.85
C SER A 235 -1.41 -8.48 -3.22
N PHE A 236 -2.02 -9.54 -2.67
CA PHE A 236 -1.26 -10.63 -2.05
C PHE A 236 -0.56 -11.51 -3.09
N LEU A 237 -1.26 -11.82 -4.20
CA LEU A 237 -0.68 -12.57 -5.31
C LEU A 237 0.52 -11.83 -5.89
N ALA A 238 0.41 -10.52 -6.18
CA ALA A 238 1.52 -9.73 -6.70
C ALA A 238 2.78 -9.82 -5.83
N VAL A 239 2.63 -9.72 -4.50
CA VAL A 239 3.76 -9.82 -3.58
C VAL A 239 4.35 -11.24 -3.56
N LEU A 240 3.51 -12.29 -3.56
CA LEU A 240 3.98 -13.67 -3.67
C LEU A 240 4.70 -13.92 -5.01
N GLY A 241 4.17 -13.36 -6.10
CA GLY A 241 4.80 -13.40 -7.42
C GLY A 241 6.19 -12.78 -7.41
N ILE A 242 6.34 -11.61 -6.80
CA ILE A 242 7.65 -10.97 -6.60
C ILE A 242 8.57 -11.85 -5.77
N ILE A 243 8.10 -12.44 -4.66
CA ILE A 243 8.94 -13.27 -3.79
C ILE A 243 9.46 -14.52 -4.52
N TYR A 244 8.60 -15.20 -5.29
CA TYR A 244 8.92 -16.50 -5.87
C TYR A 244 9.44 -16.46 -7.31
N PHE A 245 9.12 -15.43 -8.10
CA PHE A 245 9.46 -15.37 -9.52
C PHE A 245 10.43 -14.24 -9.89
N LYS A 246 10.80 -13.36 -8.96
CA LYS A 246 11.77 -12.27 -9.23
C LYS A 246 13.10 -12.81 -9.76
N ASN A 247 13.68 -13.83 -9.13
CA ASN A 247 14.98 -14.36 -9.54
C ASN A 247 14.93 -14.98 -10.94
N PHE A 248 13.86 -15.71 -11.25
CA PHE A 248 13.61 -16.27 -12.57
C PHE A 248 13.58 -15.19 -13.66
N TRP A 249 12.74 -14.17 -13.48
CA TRP A 249 12.67 -13.06 -14.43
C TRP A 249 13.96 -12.22 -14.45
N GLY A 250 14.67 -12.12 -13.34
CA GLY A 250 15.96 -11.42 -13.25
C GLY A 250 17.03 -12.07 -14.12
N ARG A 251 17.09 -13.42 -14.16
CA ARG A 251 18.01 -14.16 -15.03
C ARG A 251 17.61 -14.05 -16.51
N ILE A 252 16.31 -14.14 -16.83
CA ILE A 252 15.82 -13.98 -18.20
C ILE A 252 16.10 -12.58 -18.73
N LEU A 253 15.87 -11.55 -17.90
CA LEU A 253 15.99 -10.15 -18.29
C LEU A 253 17.40 -9.59 -18.04
N PHE A 254 18.39 -10.45 -17.79
CA PHE A 254 19.77 -10.01 -17.52
C PHE A 254 20.38 -9.21 -18.67
N TRP A 255 19.92 -9.48 -19.92
CA TRP A 255 20.32 -8.75 -21.12
C TRP A 255 19.99 -7.26 -21.11
N ILE A 256 19.09 -6.79 -20.23
CA ILE A 256 18.82 -5.37 -20.04
C ILE A 256 19.98 -4.74 -19.25
N PRO A 257 20.76 -3.82 -19.86
CA PRO A 257 22.00 -3.32 -19.25
C PRO A 257 21.73 -2.33 -18.10
N VAL A 258 20.63 -1.58 -18.18
CA VAL A 258 20.28 -0.57 -17.18
C VAL A 258 19.61 -1.23 -15.98
N LYS A 259 20.33 -1.35 -14.86
CA LYS A 259 19.88 -2.03 -13.64
C LYS A 259 18.51 -1.57 -13.14
N MET A 260 18.23 -0.26 -13.15
CA MET A 260 16.95 0.30 -12.71
C MET A 260 15.79 -0.18 -13.59
N ILE A 261 15.95 -0.10 -14.92
CA ILE A 261 14.94 -0.55 -15.88
C ILE A 261 14.73 -2.06 -15.72
N ARG A 262 15.82 -2.82 -15.66
CA ARG A 262 15.78 -4.28 -15.45
C ARG A 262 14.97 -4.63 -14.21
N GLU A 263 15.26 -3.99 -13.07
CA GLU A 263 14.56 -4.26 -11.81
C GLU A 263 13.05 -3.94 -11.91
N LEU A 264 12.67 -2.81 -12.51
CA LEU A 264 11.26 -2.42 -12.68
C LEU A 264 10.49 -3.41 -13.57
N VAL A 265 11.11 -3.84 -14.68
CA VAL A 265 10.51 -4.84 -15.58
C VAL A 265 10.45 -6.20 -14.88
N THR A 266 11.53 -6.64 -14.22
CA THR A 266 11.57 -7.90 -13.47
C THR A 266 10.49 -7.95 -12.39
N LEU A 267 10.33 -6.89 -11.59
CA LEU A 267 9.29 -6.83 -10.57
C LEU A 267 7.89 -6.84 -11.17
N SER A 268 7.68 -6.12 -12.28
CA SER A 268 6.40 -6.11 -13.00
C SER A 268 6.04 -7.50 -13.54
N MET A 269 6.98 -8.17 -14.20
CA MET A 269 6.78 -9.53 -14.74
C MET A 269 6.53 -10.55 -13.64
N ALA A 270 7.30 -10.48 -12.54
CA ALA A 270 7.15 -11.37 -11.40
C ALA A 270 5.78 -11.23 -10.72
N ALA A 271 5.33 -9.98 -10.49
CA ALA A 271 3.98 -9.72 -9.98
C ALA A 271 2.91 -10.26 -10.95
N GLN A 272 3.03 -9.90 -12.22
CA GLN A 272 2.06 -10.26 -13.27
C GLN A 272 1.87 -11.76 -13.44
N THR A 273 2.95 -12.54 -13.31
CA THR A 273 2.95 -14.02 -13.41
C THR A 273 1.87 -14.66 -12.53
N THR A 274 1.64 -14.12 -11.33
CA THR A 274 0.66 -14.66 -10.38
C THR A 274 -0.70 -13.98 -10.44
N THR A 275 -0.78 -12.75 -10.98
CA THR A 275 -2.02 -11.96 -11.00
C THR A 275 -2.81 -12.11 -12.30
N TRP A 276 -2.17 -12.46 -13.42
CA TRP A 276 -2.84 -12.57 -14.72
C TRP A 276 -4.11 -13.43 -14.73
N PRO A 277 -4.17 -14.61 -14.10
CA PRO A 277 -5.39 -15.42 -14.10
C PRO A 277 -6.58 -14.72 -13.45
N ILE A 278 -6.35 -14.05 -12.31
CA ILE A 278 -7.40 -13.31 -11.59
C ILE A 278 -7.80 -12.06 -12.37
N ILE A 279 -6.84 -11.38 -13.02
CA ILE A 279 -7.14 -10.23 -13.88
C ILE A 279 -8.01 -10.67 -15.06
N LEU A 280 -7.65 -11.76 -15.75
CA LEU A 280 -8.42 -12.32 -16.85
C LEU A 280 -9.82 -12.75 -16.42
N TYR A 281 -9.94 -13.45 -15.30
CA TYR A 281 -11.22 -13.91 -14.79
C TYR A 281 -12.19 -12.76 -14.49
N ASN A 282 -11.71 -11.69 -13.85
CA ASN A 282 -12.56 -10.58 -13.43
C ASN A 282 -12.78 -9.55 -14.54
N PHE A 283 -11.73 -9.19 -15.28
CA PHE A 283 -11.73 -8.06 -16.21
C PHE A 283 -11.70 -8.45 -17.70
N GLY A 284 -11.30 -9.69 -18.04
CA GLY A 284 -11.26 -10.18 -19.43
C GLY A 284 -10.12 -9.63 -20.31
N SER A 285 -9.42 -8.58 -19.86
CA SER A 285 -8.34 -7.94 -20.60
C SER A 285 -7.02 -7.95 -19.85
N LEU A 286 -5.91 -8.19 -20.55
CA LEU A 286 -4.56 -8.06 -20.01
C LEU A 286 -3.79 -6.92 -20.69
N SER A 287 -3.06 -6.14 -19.89
CA SER A 287 -2.12 -5.16 -20.44
C SER A 287 -0.82 -5.84 -20.83
N VAL A 288 -0.51 -5.81 -22.13
CA VAL A 288 0.74 -6.35 -22.70
C VAL A 288 1.87 -5.34 -22.51
N ILE A 289 1.57 -4.05 -22.63
CA ILE A 289 2.58 -2.98 -22.48
C ILE A 289 2.89 -2.66 -21.01
N GLY A 290 2.17 -3.25 -20.06
CA GLY A 290 2.28 -2.98 -18.62
C GLY A 290 3.71 -2.91 -18.07
N PRO A 291 4.58 -3.91 -18.30
CA PRO A 291 5.95 -3.88 -17.80
C PRO A 291 6.76 -2.69 -18.33
N VAL A 292 6.55 -2.30 -19.59
CA VAL A 292 7.23 -1.16 -20.22
C VAL A 292 6.64 0.16 -19.70
N ALA A 293 5.31 0.27 -19.63
CA ALA A 293 4.64 1.45 -19.10
C ALA A 293 5.05 1.72 -17.63
N ASN A 294 5.19 0.66 -16.82
CA ASN A 294 5.63 0.77 -15.44
C ASN A 294 7.04 1.37 -15.29
N VAL A 295 7.95 1.17 -16.24
CA VAL A 295 9.29 1.77 -16.21
C VAL A 295 9.21 3.30 -16.18
N PHE A 296 8.20 3.89 -16.81
CA PHE A 296 8.00 5.34 -16.86
C PHE A 296 7.08 5.83 -15.75
N VAL A 297 6.01 5.10 -15.45
CA VAL A 297 4.97 5.55 -14.52
C VAL A 297 5.32 5.29 -13.05
N VAL A 298 5.98 4.18 -12.73
CA VAL A 298 6.30 3.83 -11.34
C VAL A 298 7.30 4.83 -10.72
N PRO A 299 8.41 5.22 -11.39
CA PRO A 299 9.34 6.20 -10.82
C PRO A 299 8.73 7.57 -10.52
N VAL A 300 7.62 7.92 -11.17
CA VAL A 300 6.88 9.17 -10.93
C VAL A 300 6.22 9.20 -9.55
N LEU A 301 5.88 8.04 -8.97
CA LEU A 301 5.22 7.98 -7.67
C LEU A 301 6.05 8.61 -6.56
N THR A 302 7.35 8.32 -6.49
CA THR A 302 8.21 8.85 -5.42
C THR A 302 8.26 10.38 -5.39
N PRO A 303 8.57 11.11 -6.48
CA PRO A 303 8.58 12.57 -6.45
C PRO A 303 7.18 13.16 -6.25
N VAL A 304 6.12 12.57 -6.82
CA VAL A 304 4.73 13.05 -6.60
C VAL A 304 4.32 12.89 -5.14
N MET A 305 4.65 11.76 -4.50
CA MET A 305 4.39 11.53 -3.08
C MET A 305 5.23 12.45 -2.20
N PHE A 306 6.50 12.70 -2.54
CA PHE A 306 7.36 13.62 -1.80
C PHE A 306 6.79 15.05 -1.80
N LEU A 307 6.53 15.57 -3.00
CA LEU A 307 5.97 16.90 -3.19
C LEU A 307 4.57 16.99 -2.59
N GLY A 308 3.78 15.91 -2.67
CA GLY A 308 2.46 15.83 -2.09
C GLY A 308 2.46 15.90 -0.57
N LEU A 309 3.38 15.20 0.11
CA LEU A 309 3.56 15.34 1.55
C LEU A 309 4.04 16.76 1.92
N GLY A 310 4.95 17.35 1.15
CA GLY A 310 5.37 18.74 1.32
C GLY A 310 4.19 19.73 1.19
N PHE A 311 3.33 19.53 0.19
CA PHE A 311 2.08 20.28 0.04
C PHE A 311 1.17 20.11 1.27
N MET A 312 0.97 18.88 1.77
CA MET A 312 0.10 18.67 2.95
C MET A 312 0.59 19.47 4.16
N LEU A 313 1.90 19.46 4.42
CA LEU A 313 2.52 20.18 5.53
C LEU A 313 2.44 21.70 5.37
N THR A 314 2.59 22.21 4.14
CA THR A 314 2.56 23.65 3.85
C THR A 314 1.19 24.18 3.49
N SER A 315 0.18 23.31 3.38
CA SER A 315 -1.19 23.67 3.03
C SER A 315 -1.82 24.77 3.88
N PRO A 316 -1.50 24.94 5.19
CA PRO A 316 -2.04 26.06 5.98
C PRO A 316 -1.52 27.43 5.53
N VAL A 317 -0.39 27.49 4.82
CA VAL A 317 0.24 28.72 4.35
C VAL A 317 0.01 28.85 2.83
N PRO A 318 -0.93 29.72 2.37
CA PRO A 318 -1.38 29.75 0.99
C PRO A 318 -0.27 29.99 -0.04
N PHE A 319 0.74 30.78 0.31
CA PHE A 319 1.84 31.14 -0.60
C PHE A 319 2.87 30.02 -0.78
N LEU A 320 2.97 29.07 0.15
CA LEU A 320 3.93 27.95 0.08
C LEU A 320 3.35 26.74 -0.67
N SER A 321 2.03 26.57 -0.68
CA SER A 321 1.38 25.42 -1.30
C SER A 321 1.65 25.29 -2.82
N PRO A 322 1.64 26.39 -3.63
CA PRO A 322 1.93 26.32 -5.05
C PRO A 322 3.35 25.87 -5.37
N LEU A 323 4.33 26.15 -4.51
CA LEU A 323 5.73 25.77 -4.69
C LEU A 323 5.89 24.26 -4.86
N PHE A 324 5.09 23.47 -4.14
CA PHE A 324 5.10 22.02 -4.22
C PHE A 324 4.24 21.49 -5.38
N LEU A 325 3.15 22.18 -5.73
CA LEU A 325 2.21 21.72 -6.75
C LEU A 325 2.65 22.04 -8.18
N TRP A 326 3.39 23.13 -8.42
CA TRP A 326 3.87 23.46 -9.77
C TRP A 326 4.80 22.39 -10.38
N PRO A 327 5.79 21.83 -9.66
CA PRO A 327 6.57 20.71 -10.19
C PRO A 327 5.72 19.46 -10.40
N VAL A 328 4.75 19.20 -9.50
CA VAL A 328 3.80 18.09 -9.64
C VAL A 328 2.99 18.21 -10.94
N TRP A 329 2.52 19.41 -11.28
CA TRP A 329 1.78 19.65 -12.52
C TRP A 329 2.55 19.13 -13.74
N LEU A 330 3.81 19.52 -13.87
CA LEU A 330 4.64 19.15 -15.01
C LEU A 330 4.82 17.63 -15.08
N ILE A 331 5.13 17.01 -13.93
CA ILE A 331 5.32 15.56 -13.81
C ILE A 331 4.03 14.81 -14.20
N LEU A 332 2.88 15.24 -13.69
CA LEU A 332 1.60 14.59 -13.98
C LEU A 332 1.15 14.81 -15.41
N LYS A 333 1.36 16.00 -15.98
CA LYS A 333 1.06 16.29 -17.39
C LYS A 333 1.87 15.40 -18.34
N ILE A 334 3.16 15.22 -18.06
CA ILE A 334 4.02 14.29 -18.81
C ILE A 334 3.49 12.86 -18.66
N THR A 335 3.14 12.45 -17.45
CA THR A 335 2.62 11.11 -17.15
C THR A 335 1.33 10.82 -17.91
N ILE A 336 0.36 11.74 -17.89
CA ILE A 336 -0.92 11.61 -18.61
C ILE A 336 -0.67 11.46 -20.11
N LYS A 337 0.21 12.29 -20.69
CA LYS A 337 0.56 12.19 -22.12
C LYS A 337 1.25 10.87 -22.48
N LEU A 338 2.20 10.41 -21.66
CA LEU A 338 2.89 9.14 -21.87
C LEU A 338 1.93 7.95 -21.76
N VAL A 339 1.07 7.93 -20.75
CA VAL A 339 0.06 6.88 -20.59
C VAL A 339 -0.96 6.91 -21.72
N GLY A 340 -1.39 8.10 -22.16
CA GLY A 340 -2.25 8.27 -23.33
C GLY A 340 -1.60 7.76 -24.62
N PHE A 341 -0.31 8.03 -24.82
CA PHE A 341 0.46 7.50 -25.95
C PHE A 341 0.52 5.96 -25.93
N PHE A 342 0.90 5.35 -24.80
CA PHE A 342 0.95 3.89 -24.68
C PHE A 342 -0.44 3.25 -24.82
N SER A 343 -1.49 3.87 -24.28
CA SER A 343 -2.88 3.41 -24.39
C SER A 343 -3.38 3.37 -25.84
N SER A 344 -2.93 4.34 -26.66
CA SER A 344 -3.31 4.47 -28.07
C SER A 344 -2.76 3.36 -28.98
N LEU A 345 -1.75 2.61 -28.52
CA LEU A 345 -1.21 1.47 -29.27
C LEU A 345 -2.26 0.35 -29.32
N GLY A 346 -2.59 -0.11 -30.52
CA GLY A 346 -3.64 -1.12 -30.71
C GLY A 346 -3.42 -2.42 -29.93
N TRP A 347 -2.16 -2.80 -29.71
CA TRP A 347 -1.74 -3.98 -28.95
C TRP A 347 -1.45 -3.72 -27.46
N ALA A 348 -1.71 -2.52 -26.95
CA ALA A 348 -1.44 -2.16 -25.54
C ALA A 348 -2.13 -3.11 -24.56
N SER A 349 -3.34 -3.53 -24.89
CA SER A 349 -4.13 -4.50 -24.14
C SER A 349 -4.66 -5.58 -25.05
N ALA A 350 -4.53 -6.84 -24.64
CA ALA A 350 -5.18 -7.97 -25.28
C ALA A 350 -6.50 -8.26 -24.57
N ASP A 351 -7.62 -8.19 -25.29
CA ASP A 351 -8.91 -8.65 -24.81
C ASP A 351 -9.03 -10.14 -25.14
N LEU A 352 -9.04 -10.97 -24.10
CA LEU A 352 -9.04 -12.43 -24.21
C LEU A 352 -10.37 -13.02 -23.73
N GLY A 353 -11.31 -12.18 -23.31
CA GLY A 353 -12.55 -12.60 -22.67
C GLY A 353 -12.34 -13.15 -21.25
N LYS A 354 -13.46 -13.28 -20.52
CA LYS A 354 -13.44 -13.86 -19.17
C LYS A 354 -13.42 -15.38 -19.27
N SER A 355 -12.42 -16.02 -18.67
CA SER A 355 -12.32 -17.48 -18.61
C SER A 355 -12.06 -17.95 -17.18
N GLY A 356 -13.04 -18.66 -16.60
CA GLY A 356 -12.89 -19.32 -15.29
C GLY A 356 -11.92 -20.50 -15.34
N TRP A 357 -11.89 -21.23 -16.46
CA TRP A 357 -11.01 -22.39 -16.64
C TRP A 357 -9.52 -22.03 -16.63
N ALA A 358 -9.19 -20.81 -17.10
CA ALA A 358 -7.83 -20.30 -17.04
C ALA A 358 -7.29 -20.29 -15.60
N VAL A 359 -8.11 -19.95 -14.60
CA VAL A 359 -7.69 -19.93 -13.19
C VAL A 359 -7.42 -21.35 -12.67
N PHE A 360 -8.32 -22.30 -12.96
CA PHE A 360 -8.21 -23.68 -12.47
C PHE A 360 -7.01 -24.44 -13.03
N MET A 361 -6.64 -24.22 -14.30
CA MET A 361 -5.49 -24.88 -14.90
C MET A 361 -4.17 -24.16 -14.63
N PHE A 362 -4.20 -22.84 -14.53
CA PHE A 362 -2.97 -22.04 -14.44
C PHE A 362 -2.28 -22.14 -13.08
N TYR A 363 -3.01 -22.08 -11.96
CA TYR A 363 -2.37 -22.13 -10.64
C TYR A 363 -1.64 -23.46 -10.33
N PRO A 364 -2.22 -24.64 -10.64
CA PRO A 364 -1.50 -25.91 -10.54
C PRO A 364 -0.27 -25.95 -11.45
N ALA A 365 -0.39 -25.49 -12.70
CA ALA A 365 0.73 -25.42 -13.63
C ALA A 365 1.84 -24.48 -13.11
N LEU A 366 1.45 -23.33 -12.56
CA LEU A 366 2.37 -22.35 -11.97
C LEU A 366 3.10 -22.91 -10.75
N TYR A 367 2.41 -23.69 -9.92
CA TYR A 367 3.03 -24.38 -8.78
C TYR A 367 4.04 -25.43 -9.23
N LEU A 368 3.69 -26.27 -10.22
CA LEU A 368 4.61 -27.25 -10.80
C LEU A 368 5.83 -26.57 -11.43
N PHE A 369 5.61 -25.46 -12.13
CA PHE A 369 6.68 -24.65 -12.70
C PHE A 369 7.59 -24.04 -11.63
N TRP A 370 7.02 -23.50 -10.55
CA TRP A 370 7.79 -23.00 -9.41
C TRP A 370 8.65 -24.09 -8.77
N LYS A 371 8.09 -25.30 -8.55
CA LYS A 371 8.83 -26.45 -8.01
C LYS A 371 9.97 -26.88 -8.94
N TYR A 372 9.74 -26.84 -10.24
CA TYR A 372 10.78 -27.09 -11.24
C TYR A 372 11.93 -26.05 -11.16
N LEU A 373 11.60 -24.77 -10.96
CA LEU A 373 12.59 -23.70 -10.78
C LEU A 373 13.38 -23.88 -9.46
N GLU A 374 12.69 -24.24 -8.38
CA GLU A 374 13.30 -24.51 -7.08
C GLU A 374 14.34 -25.64 -7.18
N ASN A 375 13.99 -26.75 -7.83
CA ASN A 375 14.91 -27.87 -8.08
C ASN A 375 16.14 -27.49 -8.90
N ARG A 376 16.12 -26.38 -9.65
CA ARG A 376 17.25 -25.86 -10.44
C ARG A 376 18.01 -24.72 -9.74
N GLY A 377 17.77 -24.48 -8.45
CA GLY A 377 18.48 -23.45 -7.69
C GLY A 377 18.17 -22.02 -8.15
N TYR A 378 16.99 -21.77 -8.73
CA TYR A 378 16.57 -20.41 -9.07
C TYR A 378 16.12 -19.60 -7.84
N ASN A 379 15.71 -20.26 -6.75
CA ASN A 379 15.21 -19.63 -5.53
C ASN A 379 16.27 -19.53 -4.42
N ASP A 380 17.49 -20.01 -4.65
CA ASP A 380 18.57 -19.85 -3.68
C ASP A 380 19.01 -18.38 -3.64
N PRO A 381 19.02 -17.73 -2.46
CA PRO A 381 19.42 -16.33 -2.31
C PRO A 381 20.92 -16.08 -2.49
N VAL A 382 21.69 -17.07 -2.98
CA VAL A 382 23.17 -17.10 -2.97
C VAL A 382 23.78 -17.03 -4.38
N ASN A 383 22.99 -16.92 -5.45
CA ASN A 383 23.53 -16.71 -6.82
C ASN A 383 23.14 -15.35 -7.41
#